data_AF-A0A1Q6LPF9-F1
#
_entry.id   AF-A0A1Q6LPF9-F1
#
_cell.length_a   1.000
_cell.length_b   1.000
_cell.length_c   1.000
_cell.angle_alpha   90.00
_cell.angle_beta   90.00
_cell.angle_gamma   90.00
#
_symmetry.space_group_name_H-M   'P 1'
#
loop_
_entity.id
_entity.type
_entity.pdbx_description
1 polymer ?
#
loop_
_entity_poly.entity_id
_entity_poly.type
_entity_poly.pdbx_seq_one_letter_code
_entity_poly.pdbx_strand_id
1 'polypeptide(L)'
;MWSRTLLNENYNFNELQTKKINAYIDDPYSWVNKRNCVGIEKDYRLAKTTKIATFLNGDGNAEIISGDGINKFNSKDYENTILNSSKNKIEKFDFVISNPPYSIDGFMRNFSKNGITPESGDFSLLLKKLNYTDSAIETFFVERTEQLLVNNGYCAIVLPQSILSNSKYENMRRFMFKNFEIKALVMTSDITFSGTTTSPVILFLKKTKVPNKHYKTLVVGSPKYMKPTGSKMKDQEIKFLGYEFSTNRAKSGITIKDNSILSKISPIINNFISNDEINIPKNLSNLVYIF
;
A
#
# COMPACT_ATOMS: atom_id res chain seq x y z
N MET A 1 12.11 10.61 11.16
CA MET A 1 12.52 11.67 10.22
C MET A 1 11.44 12.73 10.01
N TRP A 2 10.14 12.37 9.95
CA TRP A 2 9.03 13.32 9.84
C TRP A 2 8.78 14.18 11.09
N SER A 3 9.13 13.71 12.28
CA SER A 3 8.86 14.39 13.56
C SER A 3 9.72 15.62 13.84
N ARG A 4 10.94 15.71 13.27
CA ARG A 4 11.84 16.85 13.53
C ARG A 4 11.54 18.08 12.67
N THR A 5 10.82 17.92 11.56
CA THR A 5 10.57 19.02 10.62
C THR A 5 9.47 19.96 11.11
N LEU A 6 8.44 19.44 11.79
CA LEU A 6 7.32 20.24 12.34
C LEU A 6 7.75 21.19 13.47
N LEU A 7 8.91 20.95 14.10
CA LEU A 7 9.41 21.73 15.23
C LEU A 7 10.30 22.92 14.83
N ASN A 8 10.66 23.04 13.55
CA ASN A 8 11.50 24.13 13.04
C ASN A 8 10.70 25.29 12.41
N GLU A 9 9.37 25.22 12.42
CA GLU A 9 8.50 26.28 11.91
C GLU A 9 7.72 26.92 13.06
N ASN A 10 7.71 28.26 13.13
CA ASN A 10 7.01 29.06 14.15
C ASN A 10 5.48 28.98 13.97
N TYR A 11 4.88 27.84 14.30
CA TYR A 11 3.42 27.70 14.39
C TYR A 11 2.93 28.08 15.79
N ASN A 12 1.95 28.98 15.87
CA ASN A 12 1.24 29.28 17.11
C ASN A 12 0.21 28.18 17.40
N PHE A 13 0.61 27.17 18.17
CA PHE A 13 -0.28 26.11 18.65
C PHE A 13 -1.08 26.57 19.89
N ASN A 14 -2.35 26.18 19.96
CA ASN A 14 -3.14 26.36 21.19
C ASN A 14 -2.69 25.39 22.29
N GLU A 15 -3.12 25.64 23.54
CA GLU A 15 -2.68 24.86 24.71
C GLU A 15 -2.91 23.34 24.57
N LEU A 16 -4.06 22.95 23.99
CA LEU A 16 -4.38 21.54 23.75
C LEU A 16 -3.44 20.91 22.70
N GLN A 17 -3.11 21.65 21.64
CA GLN A 17 -2.18 21.23 20.61
C GLN A 17 -0.76 21.10 21.17
N THR A 18 -0.29 22.09 21.93
CA THR A 18 1.03 22.05 22.60
C THR A 18 1.16 20.86 23.52
N LYS A 19 0.13 20.57 24.33
CA LYS A 19 0.11 19.40 25.21
C LYS A 19 0.21 18.08 24.44
N LYS A 20 -0.50 17.97 23.30
CA LYS A 20 -0.43 16.79 22.42
C LYS A 20 0.93 16.67 21.73
N ILE A 21 1.54 17.77 21.31
CA ILE A 21 2.87 17.79 20.69
C ILE A 21 3.93 17.34 21.69
N ASN A 22 3.90 17.87 22.92
CA ASN A 22 4.85 17.45 23.97
C ASN A 22 4.68 15.97 24.32
N ALA A 23 3.44 15.50 24.47
CA ALA A 23 3.16 14.08 24.65
C ALA A 23 3.67 13.21 23.49
N TYR A 24 3.64 13.71 22.26
CA TYR A 24 4.21 13.04 21.09
C TYR A 24 5.75 13.10 21.05
N ILE A 25 6.38 14.14 21.58
CA ILE A 25 7.85 14.20 21.70
C ILE A 25 8.33 13.17 22.73
N ASP A 26 7.62 13.09 23.87
CA ASP A 26 7.95 12.19 24.96
C ASP A 26 7.58 10.72 24.64
N ASP A 27 6.44 10.51 23.99
CA ASP A 27 5.95 9.23 23.49
C ASP A 27 5.37 9.38 22.06
N PRO A 28 6.20 9.21 21.02
CA PRO A 28 5.80 9.35 19.61
C PRO A 28 4.68 8.41 19.16
N TYR A 29 4.39 7.38 19.95
CA TYR A 29 3.40 6.35 19.63
C TYR A 29 2.23 6.33 20.62
N SER A 30 2.11 7.33 21.49
CA SER A 30 1.00 7.50 22.45
C SER A 30 -0.39 7.51 21.79
N TRP A 31 -0.47 7.89 20.51
CA TRP A 31 -1.71 7.87 19.73
C TRP A 31 -2.10 6.46 19.26
N VAL A 32 -1.14 5.52 19.19
CA VAL A 32 -1.35 4.16 18.69
C VAL A 32 -2.17 3.35 19.68
N ASN A 33 -3.23 2.73 19.19
CA ASN A 33 -4.03 1.77 19.92
C ASN A 33 -4.66 0.74 18.98
N LYS A 34 -5.23 -0.31 19.58
CA LYS A 34 -5.88 -1.41 18.84
C LYS A 34 -6.98 -0.96 17.88
N ARG A 35 -7.51 0.27 18.04
CA ARG A 35 -8.61 0.78 17.22
C ARG A 35 -8.17 1.57 15.98
N ASN A 36 -6.93 2.04 15.92
CA ASN A 36 -6.45 2.92 14.85
C ASN A 36 -5.18 2.44 14.13
N CYS A 37 -4.43 1.50 14.70
CA CYS A 37 -3.32 0.84 14.03
C CYS A 37 -3.52 -0.67 14.07
N VAL A 38 -3.82 -1.24 12.90
CA VAL A 38 -4.18 -2.65 12.75
C VAL A 38 -3.39 -3.25 11.58
N GLY A 39 -2.72 -4.37 11.81
CA GLY A 39 -2.08 -5.20 10.79
C GLY A 39 -2.75 -6.57 10.71
N ILE A 40 -2.78 -7.16 9.51
CA ILE A 40 -3.29 -8.52 9.28
C ILE A 40 -2.18 -9.32 8.63
N GLU A 41 -1.81 -10.46 9.21
CA GLU A 41 -0.83 -11.40 8.67
C GLU A 41 -1.36 -12.82 8.82
N LYS A 42 -1.30 -13.62 7.76
CA LYS A 42 -1.86 -14.97 7.74
C LYS A 42 -0.95 -15.97 8.43
N ASP A 43 0.36 -15.81 8.32
CA ASP A 43 1.31 -16.68 9.01
C ASP A 43 1.43 -16.29 10.48
N TYR A 44 1.04 -17.20 11.37
CA TYR A 44 1.06 -16.97 12.81
C TYR A 44 2.44 -16.56 13.36
N ARG A 45 3.53 -17.12 12.82
CA ARG A 45 4.89 -16.81 13.29
C ARG A 45 5.30 -15.42 12.86
N LEU A 46 4.96 -15.02 11.63
CA LEU A 46 5.18 -13.66 11.15
C LEU A 46 4.32 -12.66 11.91
N ALA A 47 3.03 -12.94 12.15
CA ALA A 47 2.15 -12.09 12.95
C ALA A 47 2.72 -11.85 14.36
N LYS A 48 3.20 -12.91 15.02
CA LYS A 48 3.86 -12.82 16.33
C LYS A 48 5.16 -12.01 16.27
N THR A 49 5.97 -12.23 15.24
CA THR A 49 7.23 -11.49 15.03
C THR A 49 6.96 -9.99 14.82
N THR A 50 5.97 -9.65 14.00
CA THR A 50 5.51 -8.28 13.78
C THR A 50 5.03 -7.64 15.08
N LYS A 51 4.24 -8.36 15.90
CA LYS A 51 3.78 -7.84 17.21
C LYS A 51 4.93 -7.57 18.18
N ILE A 52 5.98 -8.40 18.17
CA ILE A 52 7.19 -8.13 18.95
C ILE A 52 7.92 -6.92 18.39
N ALA A 53 8.04 -6.81 17.07
CA ALA A 53 8.68 -5.67 16.43
C ALA A 53 7.96 -4.36 16.77
N THR A 54 6.63 -4.31 16.80
CA THR A 54 5.90 -3.10 17.21
C THR A 54 6.16 -2.73 18.67
N PHE A 55 6.21 -3.73 19.55
CA PHE A 55 6.58 -3.49 20.95
C PHE A 55 8.00 -2.90 21.08
N LEU A 56 8.97 -3.42 20.33
CA LEU A 56 10.36 -2.94 20.36
C LEU A 56 10.54 -1.55 19.74
N ASN A 57 9.67 -1.15 18.81
CA ASN A 57 9.74 0.16 18.14
C ASN A 57 8.85 1.23 18.79
N GLY A 58 8.13 0.90 19.88
CA GLY A 58 7.34 1.85 20.67
C GLY A 58 5.84 1.88 20.34
N ASP A 59 5.41 1.33 19.21
CA ASP A 59 4.01 1.23 18.79
C ASP A 59 3.33 -0.08 19.25
N GLY A 60 3.76 -0.61 20.39
CA GLY A 60 3.33 -1.90 20.94
C GLY A 60 1.82 -2.04 21.18
N ASN A 61 1.06 -0.95 21.16
CA ASN A 61 -0.40 -0.95 21.27
C ASN A 61 -1.13 -1.25 19.95
N ALA A 62 -0.43 -1.32 18.82
CA ALA A 62 -1.01 -1.71 17.53
C ALA A 62 -1.57 -3.15 17.59
N GLU A 63 -2.71 -3.39 16.95
CA GLU A 63 -3.31 -4.72 16.86
C GLU A 63 -2.73 -5.47 15.66
N ILE A 64 -2.12 -6.65 15.89
CA ILE A 64 -1.67 -7.52 14.80
C ILE A 64 -2.53 -8.78 14.84
N ILE A 65 -3.37 -8.93 13.82
CA ILE A 65 -4.34 -10.02 13.68
C ILE A 65 -3.68 -11.15 12.88
N SER A 66 -3.63 -12.34 13.47
CA SER A 66 -3.23 -13.55 12.77
C SER A 66 -4.43 -14.10 12.01
N GLY A 67 -4.59 -13.74 10.73
CA GLY A 67 -5.81 -14.05 9.97
C GLY A 67 -5.64 -13.89 8.47
N ASP A 68 -6.58 -14.45 7.69
CA ASP A 68 -6.56 -14.29 6.25
C ASP A 68 -7.14 -12.91 5.85
N GLY A 69 -6.28 -12.06 5.27
CA GLY A 69 -6.59 -10.68 4.89
C GLY A 69 -7.74 -10.51 3.89
N ILE A 70 -8.15 -11.57 3.20
CA ILE A 70 -9.30 -11.59 2.30
C ILE A 70 -10.43 -12.53 2.79
N ASN A 71 -10.46 -12.85 4.08
CA ASN A 71 -11.59 -13.55 4.70
C ASN A 71 -12.75 -12.59 5.00
N LYS A 72 -13.97 -13.10 5.14
CA LYS A 72 -15.14 -12.29 5.52
C LYS A 72 -14.99 -11.73 6.94
N PHE A 73 -15.58 -10.55 7.19
CA PHE A 73 -15.39 -9.82 8.44
C PHE A 73 -16.03 -10.49 9.67
N ASN A 74 -17.01 -11.37 9.50
CA ASN A 74 -17.59 -12.17 10.58
C ASN A 74 -16.92 -13.55 10.78
N SER A 75 -15.75 -13.76 10.16
CA SER A 75 -14.99 -15.00 10.34
C SER A 75 -14.34 -15.08 11.71
N LYS A 76 -13.96 -16.30 12.11
CA LYS A 76 -13.21 -16.54 13.36
C LYS A 76 -11.89 -15.79 13.43
N ASP A 77 -11.26 -15.53 12.28
CA ASP A 77 -9.99 -14.78 12.20
C ASP A 77 -10.11 -13.37 12.77
N TYR A 78 -11.28 -12.75 12.65
CA TYR A 78 -11.54 -11.38 13.12
C TYR A 78 -12.33 -11.34 14.42
N GLU A 79 -12.68 -12.49 15.01
CA GLU A 79 -13.42 -12.55 16.27
C GLU A 79 -12.68 -11.77 17.37
N ASN A 80 -13.41 -10.94 18.12
CA ASN A 80 -12.86 -10.06 19.16
C ASN A 80 -11.90 -8.96 18.68
N THR A 81 -11.76 -8.74 17.36
CA THR A 81 -10.99 -7.64 16.79
C THR A 81 -11.91 -6.50 16.34
N ILE A 82 -11.33 -5.35 16.00
CA ILE A 82 -12.10 -4.23 15.48
C ILE A 82 -12.63 -4.44 14.05
N LEU A 83 -12.18 -5.50 13.39
CA LEU A 83 -12.62 -5.88 12.06
C LEU A 83 -13.82 -6.84 12.09
N ASN A 84 -14.24 -7.33 13.27
CA ASN A 84 -15.41 -8.19 13.37
C ASN A 84 -16.68 -7.43 12.98
N SER A 85 -17.37 -7.87 11.93
CA SER A 85 -18.60 -7.22 11.47
C SER A 85 -19.46 -8.16 10.65
N SER A 86 -20.78 -8.04 10.78
CA SER A 86 -21.73 -8.68 9.86
C SER A 86 -21.82 -7.96 8.51
N LYS A 87 -21.22 -6.77 8.39
CA LYS A 87 -21.12 -6.02 7.14
C LYS A 87 -19.87 -6.44 6.37
N ASN A 88 -19.93 -6.38 5.05
CA ASN A 88 -18.79 -6.57 4.15
C ASN A 88 -17.90 -5.32 4.00
N LYS A 89 -18.25 -4.20 4.64
CA LYS A 89 -17.44 -2.97 4.71
C LYS A 89 -17.27 -2.52 6.15
N ILE A 90 -16.05 -2.15 6.50
CA ILE A 90 -15.65 -1.63 7.81
C ILE A 90 -15.60 -0.10 7.78
N GLU A 91 -15.11 0.49 6.68
CA GLU A 91 -15.02 1.94 6.43
C GLU A 91 -14.53 2.74 7.66
N LYS A 92 -13.34 2.39 8.15
CA LYS A 92 -12.82 2.90 9.42
C LYS A 92 -11.47 3.59 9.31
N PHE A 93 -10.64 3.17 8.37
CA PHE A 93 -9.25 3.60 8.31
C PHE A 93 -9.09 4.77 7.34
N ASP A 94 -8.37 5.80 7.75
CA ASP A 94 -7.94 6.90 6.88
C ASP A 94 -6.86 6.44 5.91
N PHE A 95 -6.04 5.45 6.31
CA PHE A 95 -4.92 4.94 5.54
C PHE A 95 -4.93 3.42 5.47
N VAL A 96 -4.68 2.87 4.29
CA VAL A 96 -4.34 1.46 4.07
C VAL A 96 -3.01 1.40 3.35
N ILE A 97 -2.05 0.64 3.88
CA ILE A 97 -0.75 0.44 3.25
C ILE A 97 -0.54 -1.06 3.13
N SER A 98 -0.26 -1.55 1.92
CA SER A 98 -0.13 -2.99 1.71
C SER A 98 0.82 -3.35 0.58
N ASN A 99 1.55 -4.44 0.78
CA ASN A 99 2.26 -5.17 -0.27
C ASN A 99 1.70 -6.61 -0.27
N PRO A 100 0.49 -6.82 -0.83
CA PRO A 100 -0.16 -8.12 -0.82
C PRO A 100 0.63 -9.16 -1.65
N PRO A 101 0.43 -10.46 -1.40
CA PRO A 101 0.97 -11.50 -2.27
C PRO A 101 0.38 -11.42 -3.69
N TYR A 102 1.15 -11.83 -4.70
CA TYR A 102 0.75 -11.78 -6.12
C TYR A 102 0.52 -13.18 -6.67
N SER A 103 -0.43 -13.34 -7.60
CA SER A 103 -0.59 -14.56 -8.42
C SER A 103 -0.60 -15.86 -7.60
N ILE A 104 -1.42 -15.94 -6.54
CA ILE A 104 -1.44 -17.11 -5.64
C ILE A 104 -2.39 -18.17 -6.17
N ASP A 105 -1.85 -19.28 -6.68
CA ASP A 105 -2.67 -20.37 -7.21
C ASP A 105 -3.56 -21.03 -6.14
N GLY A 106 -4.83 -21.22 -6.50
CA GLY A 106 -5.78 -21.95 -5.67
C GLY A 106 -6.23 -21.22 -4.41
N PHE A 107 -6.01 -19.90 -4.29
CA PHE A 107 -6.56 -19.08 -3.21
C PHE A 107 -8.09 -19.19 -3.12
N MET A 108 -8.77 -19.43 -4.25
CA MET A 108 -10.21 -19.66 -4.34
C MET A 108 -10.71 -20.82 -3.48
N ARG A 109 -9.86 -21.81 -3.17
CA ARG A 109 -10.22 -22.87 -2.21
C ARG A 109 -10.48 -22.32 -0.81
N ASN A 110 -9.79 -21.25 -0.41
CA ASN A 110 -10.04 -20.60 0.88
C ASN A 110 -11.39 -19.89 0.87
N PHE A 111 -11.78 -19.27 -0.25
CA PHE A 111 -13.10 -18.66 -0.39
C PHE A 111 -14.21 -19.69 -0.19
N SER A 112 -14.13 -20.82 -0.89
CA SER A 112 -15.12 -21.91 -0.72
C SER A 112 -15.16 -22.45 0.71
N LYS A 113 -14.00 -22.69 1.33
CA LYS A 113 -13.92 -23.16 2.72
C LYS A 113 -14.53 -22.18 3.72
N ASN A 114 -14.39 -20.87 3.46
CA ASN A 114 -14.88 -19.82 4.32
C ASN A 114 -16.32 -19.38 3.98
N GLY A 115 -16.98 -20.01 3.01
CA GLY A 115 -18.33 -19.66 2.58
C GLY A 115 -18.42 -18.29 1.90
N ILE A 116 -17.34 -17.85 1.26
CA ILE A 116 -17.29 -16.65 0.43
C ILE A 116 -17.70 -17.05 -0.97
N THR A 117 -18.90 -16.66 -1.37
CA THR A 117 -19.51 -16.97 -2.68
C THR A 117 -20.04 -15.69 -3.34
N PRO A 118 -20.35 -15.69 -4.65
CA PRO A 118 -20.96 -14.53 -5.29
C PRO A 118 -22.26 -14.07 -4.60
N GLU A 119 -23.02 -15.01 -4.03
CA GLU A 119 -24.27 -14.76 -3.31
C GLU A 119 -24.05 -14.21 -1.89
N SER A 120 -22.92 -14.53 -1.26
CA SER A 120 -22.58 -14.01 0.08
C SER A 120 -22.43 -12.48 0.09
N GLY A 121 -22.07 -11.89 -1.06
CA GLY A 121 -21.84 -10.45 -1.18
C GLY A 121 -20.58 -9.96 -0.46
N ASP A 122 -19.72 -10.85 0.05
CA ASP A 122 -18.48 -10.49 0.75
C ASP A 122 -17.49 -9.75 -0.18
N PHE A 123 -17.47 -10.09 -1.47
CA PHE A 123 -16.67 -9.43 -2.50
C PHE A 123 -17.48 -9.29 -3.79
N SER A 124 -17.63 -8.05 -4.27
CA SER A 124 -18.33 -7.68 -5.50
C SER A 124 -17.54 -8.00 -6.77
N LEU A 125 -16.21 -8.12 -6.70
CA LEU A 125 -15.37 -8.57 -7.81
C LEU A 125 -15.40 -10.09 -8.02
N LEU A 126 -16.04 -10.84 -7.11
CA LEU A 126 -16.19 -12.28 -7.26
C LEU A 126 -17.22 -12.59 -8.36
N LEU A 127 -16.75 -13.23 -9.43
CA LEU A 127 -17.59 -13.52 -10.59
C LEU A 127 -18.64 -14.59 -10.29
N LYS A 128 -19.84 -14.45 -10.87
CA LYS A 128 -20.95 -15.43 -10.76
C LYS A 128 -20.50 -16.86 -11.07
N LYS A 129 -19.64 -17.03 -12.09
CA LYS A 129 -19.01 -18.31 -12.39
C LYS A 129 -17.63 -18.34 -11.73
N LEU A 130 -17.52 -19.15 -10.68
CA LEU A 130 -16.25 -19.35 -9.97
C LEU A 130 -15.21 -19.98 -10.89
N ASN A 131 -14.04 -19.37 -10.96
CA ASN A 131 -12.87 -19.92 -11.64
C ASN A 131 -11.84 -20.39 -10.59
N TYR A 132 -11.80 -21.68 -10.32
CA TYR A 132 -10.90 -22.25 -9.30
C TYR A 132 -9.42 -22.24 -9.68
N THR A 133 -9.10 -21.99 -10.95
CA THR A 133 -7.72 -21.81 -11.44
C THR A 133 -7.31 -20.35 -11.48
N ASP A 134 -8.18 -19.42 -11.04
CA ASP A 134 -7.81 -18.02 -10.89
C ASP A 134 -6.69 -17.89 -9.85
N SER A 135 -5.71 -17.06 -10.19
CA SER A 135 -4.58 -16.72 -9.34
C SER A 135 -4.52 -15.23 -9.02
N ALA A 136 -5.43 -14.40 -9.55
CA ALA A 136 -5.46 -12.95 -9.43
C ALA A 136 -5.94 -12.46 -8.05
N ILE A 137 -5.37 -13.00 -6.97
CA ILE A 137 -5.69 -12.69 -5.58
C ILE A 137 -5.61 -11.19 -5.27
N GLU A 138 -4.69 -10.47 -5.92
CA GLU A 138 -4.53 -9.02 -5.82
C GLU A 138 -5.81 -8.23 -6.11
N THR A 139 -6.71 -8.77 -6.95
CA THR A 139 -8.04 -8.21 -7.22
C THR A 139 -8.83 -8.01 -5.93
N PHE A 140 -8.80 -9.01 -5.05
CA PHE A 140 -9.54 -9.01 -3.79
C PHE A 140 -8.86 -8.17 -2.71
N PHE A 141 -7.54 -7.97 -2.77
CA PHE A 141 -6.86 -7.01 -1.90
C PHE A 141 -7.18 -5.55 -2.26
N VAL A 142 -7.41 -5.24 -3.54
CA VAL A 142 -7.90 -3.91 -3.95
C VAL A 142 -9.34 -3.68 -3.49
N GLU A 143 -10.22 -4.68 -3.60
CA GLU A 143 -11.56 -4.55 -3.03
C GLU A 143 -11.53 -4.47 -1.50
N ARG A 144 -10.71 -5.28 -0.81
CA ARG A 144 -10.51 -5.19 0.64
C ARG A 144 -10.06 -3.80 1.07
N THR A 145 -9.19 -3.16 0.29
CA THR A 145 -8.79 -1.76 0.53
C THR A 145 -10.00 -0.83 0.53
N GLU A 146 -10.91 -0.97 -0.44
CA GLU A 146 -12.16 -0.18 -0.49
C GLU A 146 -13.04 -0.45 0.72
N GLN A 147 -13.17 -1.72 1.13
CA GLN A 147 -13.99 -2.13 2.27
C GLN A 147 -13.47 -1.56 3.59
N LEU A 148 -12.16 -1.38 3.74
CA LEU A 148 -11.51 -0.89 4.97
C LEU A 148 -11.50 0.64 5.06
N LEU A 149 -11.29 1.33 3.94
CA LEU A 149 -11.12 2.79 3.92
C LEU A 149 -12.42 3.55 4.20
N VAL A 150 -12.32 4.63 4.97
CA VAL A 150 -13.35 5.68 4.99
C VAL A 150 -13.43 6.38 3.62
N ASN A 151 -14.53 7.06 3.35
CA ASN A 151 -14.57 7.98 2.19
C ASN A 151 -13.50 9.08 2.37
N ASN A 152 -12.81 9.45 1.30
CA ASN A 152 -11.61 10.30 1.28
C ASN A 152 -10.37 9.72 1.96
N GLY A 153 -10.41 8.47 2.43
CA GLY A 153 -9.21 7.75 2.89
C GLY A 153 -8.27 7.41 1.72
N TYR A 154 -6.99 7.20 2.04
CA TYR A 154 -5.93 6.97 1.08
C TYR A 154 -5.35 5.57 1.20
N CYS A 155 -4.93 4.99 0.08
CA CYS A 155 -4.19 3.75 0.06
C CYS A 155 -2.87 3.90 -0.69
N ALA A 156 -1.81 3.26 -0.17
CA ALA A 156 -0.61 2.94 -0.93
C ALA A 156 -0.51 1.41 -1.04
N ILE A 157 -0.74 0.87 -2.24
CA ILE A 157 -0.71 -0.58 -2.49
C ILE A 157 0.30 -0.95 -3.57
N VAL A 158 1.16 -1.91 -3.27
CA VAL A 158 2.17 -2.43 -4.21
C VAL A 158 1.57 -3.62 -4.95
N LEU A 159 1.51 -3.57 -6.28
CA LEU A 159 0.87 -4.57 -7.13
C LEU A 159 1.80 -4.95 -8.30
N PRO A 160 1.57 -6.09 -8.97
CA PRO A 160 2.32 -6.41 -10.18
C PRO A 160 1.90 -5.46 -11.30
N GLN A 161 2.86 -4.90 -12.05
CA GLN A 161 2.58 -3.91 -13.10
C GLN A 161 1.61 -4.41 -14.19
N SER A 162 1.47 -5.73 -14.36
CA SER A 162 0.52 -6.35 -15.28
C SER A 162 -0.95 -5.97 -15.02
N ILE A 163 -1.30 -5.51 -13.81
CA ILE A 163 -2.64 -5.00 -13.48
C ILE A 163 -3.05 -3.80 -14.33
N LEU A 164 -2.09 -3.05 -14.88
CA LEU A 164 -2.35 -1.86 -15.68
C LEU A 164 -2.84 -2.19 -17.10
N SER A 165 -2.45 -3.34 -17.65
CA SER A 165 -2.67 -3.63 -19.08
C SER A 165 -3.33 -4.98 -19.38
N ASN A 166 -3.12 -6.02 -18.56
CA ASN A 166 -3.62 -7.36 -18.85
C ASN A 166 -5.16 -7.41 -18.73
N SER A 167 -5.83 -8.08 -19.68
CA SER A 167 -7.29 -8.19 -19.75
C SER A 167 -7.89 -8.90 -18.53
N LYS A 168 -7.16 -9.83 -17.89
CA LYS A 168 -7.66 -10.53 -16.69
C LYS A 168 -7.99 -9.59 -15.52
N TYR A 169 -7.39 -8.40 -15.48
CA TYR A 169 -7.66 -7.38 -14.46
C TYR A 169 -8.63 -6.28 -14.90
N GLU A 170 -9.38 -6.48 -15.99
CA GLU A 170 -10.32 -5.47 -16.49
C GLU A 170 -11.37 -5.09 -15.42
N ASN A 171 -11.97 -6.07 -14.76
CA ASN A 171 -12.96 -5.83 -13.72
C ASN A 171 -12.36 -5.11 -12.51
N MET A 172 -11.13 -5.46 -12.13
CA MET A 172 -10.37 -4.78 -11.08
C MET A 172 -10.14 -3.30 -11.46
N ARG A 173 -9.71 -3.00 -12.68
CA ARG A 173 -9.54 -1.60 -13.15
C ARG A 173 -10.86 -0.84 -13.17
N ARG A 174 -11.94 -1.44 -13.66
CA ARG A 174 -13.29 -0.85 -13.63
C ARG A 174 -13.73 -0.54 -12.19
N PHE A 175 -13.47 -1.45 -11.25
CA PHE A 175 -13.73 -1.22 -9.84
C PHE A 175 -12.87 -0.09 -9.27
N MET A 176 -11.59 -0.03 -9.63
CA MET A 176 -10.73 1.08 -9.20
C MET A 176 -11.27 2.43 -9.68
N PHE A 177 -11.58 2.56 -10.98
CA PHE A 177 -12.14 3.80 -11.54
C PHE A 177 -13.52 4.19 -10.99
N LYS A 178 -14.28 3.22 -10.45
CA LYS A 178 -15.58 3.48 -9.84
C LYS A 178 -15.49 3.96 -8.40
N ASN A 179 -14.47 3.52 -7.65
CA ASN A 179 -14.40 3.73 -6.20
C ASN A 179 -13.23 4.61 -5.75
N PHE A 180 -12.28 4.92 -6.65
CA PHE A 180 -11.06 5.65 -6.31
C PHE A 180 -10.69 6.70 -7.36
N GLU A 181 -10.05 7.76 -6.88
CA GLU A 181 -9.16 8.59 -7.70
C GLU A 181 -7.75 8.02 -7.59
N ILE A 182 -7.09 7.81 -8.73
CA ILE A 182 -5.70 7.39 -8.76
C ILE A 182 -4.84 8.65 -8.65
N LYS A 183 -4.26 8.88 -7.47
CA LYS A 183 -3.44 10.08 -7.22
C LYS A 183 -2.04 9.91 -7.78
N ALA A 184 -1.40 8.75 -7.61
CA ALA A 184 -0.08 8.55 -8.19
C ALA A 184 0.21 7.09 -8.54
N LEU A 185 1.11 6.90 -9.49
CA LEU A 185 1.72 5.62 -9.82
C LEU A 185 3.23 5.75 -9.74
N VAL A 186 3.89 4.81 -9.06
CA VAL A 186 5.35 4.67 -9.09
C VAL A 186 5.67 3.32 -9.73
N MET A 187 6.21 3.36 -10.94
CA MET A 187 6.52 2.19 -11.76
C MET A 187 8.02 1.94 -11.75
N THR A 188 8.42 0.80 -11.22
CA THR A 188 9.82 0.40 -11.05
C THR A 188 10.09 -0.91 -11.75
N SER A 189 11.35 -1.33 -11.84
CA SER A 189 11.70 -2.54 -12.57
C SER A 189 11.75 -3.80 -11.69
N ASP A 190 11.92 -4.95 -12.36
CA ASP A 190 12.25 -6.29 -11.85
C ASP A 190 13.34 -6.40 -10.75
N ILE A 191 14.18 -5.38 -10.49
CA ILE A 191 15.20 -5.45 -9.44
C ILE A 191 14.76 -4.82 -8.11
N THR A 192 13.55 -4.25 -8.07
CA THR A 192 13.00 -3.53 -6.90
C THR A 192 12.77 -4.45 -5.71
N PHE A 193 12.41 -5.71 -5.94
CA PHE A 193 12.23 -6.70 -4.89
C PHE A 193 13.12 -7.91 -5.13
N SER A 194 13.80 -8.39 -4.08
CA SER A 194 14.55 -9.65 -4.15
C SER A 194 13.62 -10.84 -4.32
N GLY A 195 14.08 -11.85 -5.06
CA GLY A 195 13.37 -13.13 -5.15
C GLY A 195 12.19 -13.16 -6.13
N THR A 196 12.01 -12.10 -6.93
CA THR A 196 11.02 -12.05 -8.02
C THR A 196 11.59 -11.30 -9.23
N THR A 197 11.09 -11.60 -10.42
CA THR A 197 11.35 -10.85 -11.67
C THR A 197 10.17 -9.95 -12.04
N THR A 198 9.12 -9.94 -11.23
CA THR A 198 7.90 -9.17 -11.48
C THR A 198 8.16 -7.70 -11.19
N SER A 199 7.99 -6.85 -12.21
CA SER A 199 8.07 -5.40 -12.04
C SER A 199 6.85 -4.90 -11.26
N PRO A 200 7.02 -4.14 -10.16
CA PRO A 200 5.92 -3.67 -9.36
C PRO A 200 5.46 -2.26 -9.77
N VAL A 201 4.21 -1.96 -9.46
CA VAL A 201 3.66 -0.61 -9.43
C VAL A 201 3.16 -0.32 -8.02
N ILE A 202 3.52 0.85 -7.48
CA ILE A 202 2.90 1.38 -6.26
C ILE A 202 1.77 2.30 -6.71
N LEU A 203 0.54 1.96 -6.34
CA LEU A 203 -0.63 2.80 -6.56
C LEU A 203 -0.94 3.60 -5.31
N PHE A 204 -1.07 4.92 -5.47
CA PHE A 204 -1.64 5.81 -4.47
C PHE A 204 -3.07 6.13 -4.86
N LEU A 205 -4.03 5.62 -4.09
CA LEU A 205 -5.46 5.72 -4.36
C LEU A 205 -6.14 6.58 -3.29
N LYS A 206 -7.13 7.38 -3.66
CA LYS A 206 -8.04 8.06 -2.72
C LYS A 206 -9.43 7.51 -2.91
N LYS A 207 -10.03 6.93 -1.88
CA LYS A 207 -11.40 6.41 -1.94
C LYS A 207 -12.38 7.57 -2.09
N THR A 208 -13.31 7.47 -3.04
CA THR A 208 -14.38 8.44 -3.24
C THR A 208 -15.65 7.76 -3.72
N LYS A 209 -16.80 8.21 -3.20
CA LYS A 209 -18.12 7.75 -3.66
C LYS A 209 -18.46 8.26 -5.06
N VAL A 210 -17.88 9.38 -5.47
CA VAL A 210 -18.14 10.02 -6.77
C VAL A 210 -16.79 10.44 -7.37
N PRO A 211 -16.06 9.54 -8.02
CA PRO A 211 -14.80 9.89 -8.66
C PRO A 211 -14.99 10.95 -9.72
N ASN A 212 -14.22 12.04 -9.64
CA ASN A 212 -14.10 12.95 -10.77
C ASN A 212 -13.49 12.19 -11.96
N LYS A 213 -14.08 12.25 -13.16
CA LYS A 213 -13.49 11.57 -14.32
C LYS A 213 -12.28 12.30 -14.90
N HIS A 214 -11.98 13.49 -14.40
CA HIS A 214 -10.92 14.39 -14.86
C HIS A 214 -9.93 14.74 -13.75
N TYR A 215 -9.67 13.83 -12.80
CA TYR A 215 -8.58 14.05 -11.83
C TYR A 215 -7.21 13.93 -12.51
N LYS A 216 -6.25 14.69 -12.00
CA LYS A 216 -4.85 14.58 -12.39
C LYS A 216 -4.18 13.39 -11.70
N THR A 217 -3.29 12.72 -12.40
CA THR A 217 -2.49 11.61 -11.89
C THR A 217 -1.01 11.90 -12.03
N LEU A 218 -0.24 11.78 -10.95
CA LEU A 218 1.21 11.86 -11.00
C LEU A 218 1.80 10.49 -11.33
N VAL A 219 2.62 10.40 -12.37
CA VAL A 219 3.24 9.16 -12.82
C VAL A 219 4.74 9.26 -12.68
N VAL A 220 5.34 8.33 -11.95
CA VAL A 220 6.79 8.19 -11.79
C VAL A 220 7.24 6.91 -12.47
N GLY A 221 8.11 7.03 -13.47
CA GLY A 221 8.79 5.92 -14.11
C GLY A 221 10.26 5.88 -13.72
N SER A 222 10.71 4.76 -13.15
CA SER A 222 12.14 4.53 -12.88
C SER A 222 12.99 4.50 -14.17
N PRO A 223 14.31 4.71 -14.10
CA PRO A 223 15.17 4.67 -15.28
C PRO A 223 15.05 3.39 -16.10
N LYS A 224 15.05 2.22 -15.45
CA LYS A 224 14.95 0.93 -16.16
C LYS A 224 13.52 0.69 -16.66
N TYR A 225 12.49 1.19 -16.00
CA TYR A 225 11.13 1.19 -16.57
C TYR A 225 11.06 2.02 -17.86
N MET A 226 11.62 3.23 -17.85
CA MET A 226 11.55 4.17 -18.98
C MET A 226 12.40 3.72 -20.17
N LYS A 227 13.54 3.06 -19.92
CA LYS A 227 14.47 2.57 -20.95
C LYS A 227 14.95 1.14 -20.65
N PRO A 228 14.11 0.11 -20.83
CA PRO A 228 14.41 -1.26 -20.39
C PRO A 228 15.70 -1.86 -20.96
N THR A 229 16.06 -1.50 -22.19
CA THR A 229 17.20 -2.03 -22.93
C THR A 229 18.43 -1.12 -22.91
N GLY A 230 18.42 -0.06 -22.08
CA GLY A 230 19.53 0.88 -21.99
C GLY A 230 20.81 0.25 -21.41
N SER A 231 21.97 0.84 -21.75
CA SER A 231 23.22 0.48 -21.10
C SER A 231 23.25 0.97 -19.64
N LYS A 232 23.84 0.18 -18.74
CA LYS A 232 23.99 0.50 -17.30
C LYS A 232 22.64 0.75 -16.57
N MET A 233 21.53 0.22 -17.06
CA MET A 233 20.21 0.44 -16.43
C MET A 233 20.12 -0.11 -15.02
N LYS A 234 20.80 -1.23 -14.73
CA LYS A 234 20.87 -1.76 -13.36
C LYS A 234 21.45 -0.73 -12.38
N ASP A 235 22.56 -0.10 -12.72
CA ASP A 235 23.22 0.89 -11.86
C ASP A 235 22.37 2.16 -11.71
N GLN A 236 21.70 2.59 -12.79
CA GLN A 236 20.79 3.73 -12.75
C GLN A 236 19.56 3.44 -11.88
N GLU A 237 19.02 2.22 -11.96
CA GLU A 237 17.90 1.77 -11.15
C GLU A 237 18.30 1.68 -9.67
N ILE A 238 19.50 1.18 -9.34
CA ILE A 238 20.04 1.19 -7.98
C ILE A 238 20.17 2.62 -7.44
N LYS A 239 20.68 3.56 -8.24
CA LYS A 239 20.75 4.98 -7.87
C LYS A 239 19.37 5.61 -7.70
N PHE A 240 18.39 5.17 -8.49
CA PHE A 240 17.03 5.62 -8.37
C PHE A 240 16.39 5.15 -7.06
N LEU A 241 16.46 3.84 -6.78
CA LEU A 241 15.87 3.20 -5.61
C LEU A 241 16.59 3.59 -4.30
N GLY A 242 17.91 3.74 -4.33
CA GLY A 242 18.71 4.00 -3.14
C GLY A 242 19.10 2.75 -2.37
N TYR A 243 19.02 1.58 -2.99
CA TYR A 243 19.47 0.35 -2.38
C TYR A 243 19.79 -0.71 -3.42
N GLU A 244 20.50 -1.75 -2.99
CA GLU A 244 20.70 -2.96 -3.78
C GLU A 244 20.64 -4.19 -2.88
N PHE A 245 20.12 -5.29 -3.44
CA PHE A 245 20.16 -6.59 -2.78
C PHE A 245 21.52 -7.27 -3.00
N SER A 246 21.96 -8.02 -1.99
CA SER A 246 23.11 -8.92 -2.11
C SER A 246 22.95 -9.86 -3.32
N THR A 247 23.98 -9.93 -4.16
CA THR A 247 24.05 -10.91 -5.25
C THR A 247 24.42 -12.32 -4.76
N ASN A 248 24.91 -12.42 -3.52
CA ASN A 248 25.24 -13.69 -2.89
C ASN A 248 23.98 -14.29 -2.25
N ARG A 249 23.50 -15.41 -2.81
CA ARG A 249 22.31 -16.14 -2.33
C ARG A 249 22.43 -16.65 -0.89
N ALA A 250 23.65 -16.80 -0.36
CA ALA A 250 23.89 -17.20 1.04
C ALA A 250 23.89 -16.02 2.01
N LYS A 251 23.84 -14.78 1.52
CA LYS A 251 23.76 -13.56 2.34
C LYS A 251 22.45 -12.84 2.03
N SER A 252 21.51 -12.94 2.96
CA SER A 252 20.34 -12.05 2.98
C SER A 252 20.78 -10.65 3.42
N GLY A 253 20.44 -9.63 2.65
CA GLY A 253 20.79 -8.25 3.02
C GLY A 253 20.50 -7.23 1.93
N ILE A 254 20.19 -6.02 2.39
CA ILE A 254 20.01 -4.82 1.57
C ILE A 254 21.14 -3.87 1.93
N THR A 255 21.86 -3.38 0.92
CA THR A 255 22.81 -2.28 1.10
C THR A 255 22.08 -0.99 0.77
N ILE A 256 21.86 -0.13 1.77
CA ILE A 256 21.28 1.20 1.57
C ILE A 256 22.34 2.12 0.98
N LYS A 257 21.94 2.93 0.01
CA LYS A 257 22.72 4.00 -0.61
C LYS A 257 22.06 5.32 -0.25
N ASP A 258 22.84 6.26 0.28
CA ASP A 258 22.33 7.59 0.58
C ASP A 258 21.96 8.36 -0.70
N ASN A 259 21.08 9.36 -0.56
CA ASN A 259 20.73 10.33 -1.61
C ASN A 259 20.12 9.73 -2.89
N SER A 260 19.15 8.83 -2.75
CA SER A 260 18.44 8.25 -3.88
C SER A 260 17.63 9.28 -4.67
N ILE A 261 17.35 8.99 -5.94
CA ILE A 261 16.46 9.86 -6.73
C ILE A 261 15.03 9.74 -6.19
N LEU A 262 14.61 8.55 -5.78
CA LEU A 262 13.29 8.32 -5.22
C LEU A 262 13.04 9.15 -3.95
N SER A 263 14.05 9.32 -3.08
CA SER A 263 13.91 10.16 -1.88
C SER A 263 13.70 11.65 -2.21
N LYS A 264 14.14 12.11 -3.38
CA LYS A 264 13.86 13.47 -3.89
C LYS A 264 12.48 13.58 -4.53
N ILE A 265 11.93 12.47 -5.03
CA ILE A 265 10.60 12.40 -5.63
C ILE A 265 9.51 12.24 -4.56
N SER A 266 9.78 11.54 -3.46
CA SER A 266 8.79 11.30 -2.40
C SER A 266 8.10 12.58 -1.88
N PRO A 267 8.81 13.71 -1.63
CA PRO A 267 8.16 14.96 -1.25
C PRO A 267 7.24 15.54 -2.33
N ILE A 268 7.57 15.34 -3.61
CA ILE A 268 6.74 15.78 -4.75
C ILE A 268 5.43 14.97 -4.79
N ILE A 269 5.53 13.64 -4.62
CA ILE A 269 4.35 12.76 -4.52
C ILE A 269 3.48 13.19 -3.33
N ASN A 270 4.10 13.43 -2.16
CA ASN A 270 3.37 13.85 -0.97
C ASN A 270 2.64 15.18 -1.17
N ASN A 271 3.33 16.21 -1.70
CA ASN A 271 2.70 17.51 -1.94
C ASN A 271 1.54 17.39 -2.93
N PHE A 272 1.68 16.55 -3.96
CA PHE A 272 0.59 16.31 -4.89
C PHE A 272 -0.60 15.60 -4.25
N ILE A 273 -0.37 14.55 -3.47
CA ILE A 273 -1.44 13.78 -2.81
C ILE A 273 -2.20 14.64 -1.79
N SER A 274 -1.47 15.49 -1.05
CA SER A 274 -2.03 16.33 0.01
C SER A 274 -2.69 17.61 -0.49
N ASN A 275 -2.06 18.29 -1.46
CA ASN A 275 -2.41 19.67 -1.82
C ASN A 275 -2.75 19.86 -3.31
N ASP A 276 -2.68 18.81 -4.13
CA ASP A 276 -2.79 18.88 -5.61
C ASP A 276 -1.76 19.83 -6.27
N GLU A 277 -0.72 20.23 -5.52
CA GLU A 277 0.36 21.09 -5.98
C GLU A 277 1.51 20.27 -6.56
N ILE A 278 2.04 20.72 -7.70
CA ILE A 278 3.18 20.08 -8.34
C ILE A 278 4.20 21.11 -8.80
N ASN A 279 5.43 20.93 -8.33
CA ASN A 279 6.61 21.53 -8.92
C ASN A 279 7.61 20.40 -9.21
N ILE A 280 7.81 20.10 -10.49
CA ILE A 280 8.76 19.05 -10.93
C ILE A 280 10.07 19.74 -11.32
N PRO A 281 11.15 19.53 -10.56
CA PRO A 281 12.47 20.02 -10.93
C PRO A 281 12.88 19.55 -12.33
N LYS A 282 13.54 20.42 -13.10
CA LYS A 282 13.95 20.13 -14.49
C LYS A 282 14.79 18.84 -14.63
N ASN A 283 15.54 18.47 -13.60
CA ASN A 283 16.35 17.24 -13.58
C ASN A 283 15.55 15.96 -13.29
N LEU A 284 14.24 16.06 -13.01
CA LEU A 284 13.34 14.92 -12.76
C LEU A 284 12.23 14.79 -13.81
N SER A 285 12.14 15.71 -14.77
CA SER A 285 11.07 15.75 -15.79
C SER A 285 11.07 14.57 -16.76
N ASN A 286 12.15 13.80 -16.80
CA ASN A 286 12.27 12.56 -17.57
C ASN A 286 11.82 11.30 -16.79
N LEU A 287 11.45 11.46 -15.53
CA LEU A 287 11.01 10.38 -14.64
C LEU A 287 9.62 10.66 -14.05
N VAL A 288 9.21 11.93 -13.96
CA VAL A 288 7.96 12.35 -13.32
C VAL A 288 7.08 13.09 -14.32
N TYR A 289 5.83 12.66 -14.44
CA TYR A 289 4.85 13.12 -15.42
C TYR A 289 3.49 13.37 -14.74
N ILE A 290 2.66 14.22 -15.36
CA ILE A 290 1.28 14.45 -14.96
C ILE A 290 0.38 14.07 -16.13
N PHE A 291 -0.65 13.29 -15.85
CA PHE A 291 -1.72 12.95 -16.79
C PHE A 291 -3.06 13.49 -16.29
#